data_AF-A0A4P5QY50-F1
#
_entry.id   AF-A0A4P5QY50-F1
#
_cell.length_a   1.000
_cell.length_b   1.000
_cell.length_c   1.000
_cell.angle_alpha   90.00
_cell.angle_beta   90.00
_cell.angle_gamma   90.00
#
_symmetry.space_group_name_H-M   'P 1'
#
loop_
_entity.id
_entity.type
_entity.pdbx_description
1 polymer ?
#
loop_
_entity_poly.entity_id
_entity_poly.type
_entity_poly.pdbx_seq_one_letter_code
_entity_poly.pdbx_strand_id
1 'polypeptide(L)' 'MKDLGFILASWIITLGSIGVLALVTVRRARELSSRVPDEHKPWV' A
#
# COMPACT_ATOMS: atom_id res chain seq x y z
N MET A 1 -11.39 21.41 -22.77
CA MET A 1 -10.98 21.04 -21.40
C MET A 1 -12.16 20.50 -20.57
N LYS A 2 -13.08 19.71 -21.15
CA LYS A 2 -14.28 19.24 -20.42
C LYS A 2 -14.01 17.97 -19.60
N ASP A 3 -13.05 17.15 -20.03
CA ASP A 3 -12.73 15.86 -19.40
C ASP A 3 -11.55 15.93 -18.44
N LEU A 4 -10.88 17.08 -18.32
CA LEU A 4 -9.68 17.23 -17.49
C LEU A 4 -9.96 16.89 -16.03
N GLY A 5 -11.12 17.28 -15.51
CA GLY A 5 -11.55 16.96 -14.15
C GLY A 5 -11.81 15.47 -13.94
N PHE A 6 -12.41 14.81 -14.92
CA PHE A 6 -12.63 13.36 -14.88
C PHE A 6 -11.30 12.60 -14.90
N ILE A 7 -10.40 12.96 -15.81
CA ILE A 7 -9.07 12.35 -15.93
C ILE A 7 -8.28 12.52 -14.62
N LEU A 8 -8.26 13.73 -14.04
CA LEU A 8 -7.60 13.98 -12.76
C LEU A 8 -8.20 13.16 -11.62
N ALA A 9 -9.54 13.11 -11.52
CA ALA A 9 -10.21 12.32 -10.49
C ALA A 9 -9.90 10.83 -10.61
N SER A 10 -9.90 10.28 -11.82
CA SER A 10 -9.52 8.88 -12.07
C SER A 10 -8.10 8.61 -11.61
N TRP A 11 -7.13 9.45 -11.97
CA TRP A 11 -5.74 9.28 -11.55
C TRP A 11 -5.56 9.38 -10.03
N ILE A 12 -6.23 10.33 -9.38
CA ILE A 12 -6.19 10.48 -7.92
C ILE A 12 -6.74 9.23 -7.24
N ILE A 13 -7.88 8.71 -7.72
CA ILE A 13 -8.49 7.50 -7.16
C ILE A 13 -7.56 6.30 -7.36
N THR A 14 -7.05 6.10 -8.58
CA THR A 14 -6.16 4.96 -8.88
C THR A 14 -4.88 5.01 -8.05
N LEU A 15 -4.15 6.14 -8.06
CA LEU A 15 -2.92 6.27 -7.29
C LEU A 15 -3.18 6.24 -5.78
N GLY A 16 -4.27 6.85 -5.33
CA GLY A 16 -4.72 6.80 -3.95
C GLY A 16 -5.01 5.37 -3.48
N SER A 17 -5.75 4.59 -4.27
CA SER A 17 -6.04 3.18 -3.96
C SER A 17 -4.76 2.34 -3.90
N ILE A 18 -3.83 2.52 -4.85
CA ILE A 18 -2.54 1.83 -4.84
C ILE A 18 -1.74 2.21 -3.59
N GLY A 19 -1.66 3.49 -3.27
CA GLY A 19 -0.94 3.99 -2.08
C GLY A 19 -1.54 3.46 -0.78
N VAL A 20 -2.87 3.47 -0.65
CA VAL A 20 -3.57 2.92 0.52
C VAL A 20 -3.32 1.41 0.64
N LEU A 21 -3.44 0.67 -0.46
CA LEU A 21 -3.19 -0.77 -0.47
C LEU A 21 -1.75 -1.09 -0.04
N ALA A 22 -0.76 -0.39 -0.61
CA ALA A 22 0.65 -0.54 -0.24
C ALA A 22 0.88 -0.23 1.24
N LEU A 23 0.33 0.87 1.75
CA LEU A 23 0.47 1.27 3.15
C LEU A 23 -0.13 0.21 4.09
N VAL A 24 -1.36 -0.25 3.81
CA VAL A 24 -2.02 -1.29 4.62
C VAL A 24 -1.23 -2.60 4.58
N THR A 25 -0.74 -2.98 3.41
CA THR A 25 0.05 -4.21 3.21
C THR A 25 1.33 -4.16 4.04
N VAL A 26 2.11 -3.08 3.95
CA VAL A 26 3.35 -2.92 4.72
C VAL A 26 3.09 -2.88 6.23
N ARG A 27 2.04 -2.16 6.67
CA ARG A 27 1.67 -2.10 8.10
C ARG A 27 1.32 -3.48 8.65
N ARG A 28 0.52 -4.25 7.90
CA ARG A 28 0.15 -5.62 8.27
C ARG A 28 1.35 -6.56 8.24
N ALA A 29 2.20 -6.47 7.22
CA ALA A 29 3.42 -7.28 7.13
C ALA A 29 4.33 -7.03 8.35
N ARG A 30 4.50 -5.76 8.75
CA ARG A 30 5.27 -5.39 9.93
C ARG A 30 4.68 -6.00 11.21
N GLU A 31 3.36 -5.88 11.40
CA GLU A 31 2.68 -6.44 12.58
C GLU A 31 2.75 -7.97 12.64
N LEU A 32 2.65 -8.66 11.51
CA LEU A 32 2.78 -10.12 11.45
C LEU A 32 4.23 -10.54 11.69
N SER A 33 5.18 -9.86 11.06
CA SER A 33 6.61 -10.17 11.21
C SER A 33 7.14 -9.94 12.63
N SER A 34 6.53 -9.03 13.40
CA SER A 34 6.94 -8.81 14.79
C SER A 34 6.54 -9.94 15.74
N ARG A 35 5.67 -10.86 15.30
CA ARG A 35 5.28 -12.06 16.04
C ARG A 35 6.16 -13.26 15.74
N VAL A 36 7.00 -13.18 14.69
CA VAL A 36 7.93 -14.24 14.32
C VAL A 36 9.24 -14.02 15.10
N PRO A 37 9.76 -15.02 15.82
CA PRO A 37 11.10 -14.96 16.42
C PRO A 37 12.16 -14.69 15.35
N ASP A 38 13.20 -13.90 15.69
CA ASP A 38 14.22 -13.50 14.72
C ASP A 38 14.94 -14.70 14.07
N GLU A 39 15.14 -15.78 14.83
CA GLU A 39 15.72 -17.05 14.39
C GLU A 39 14.94 -17.73 13.25
N HIS A 40 13.67 -17.37 13.07
CA HIS A 40 12.76 -17.93 12.06
C HIS A 40 12.48 -16.98 10.90
N LYS A 41 13.16 -15.83 10.83
CA LYS A 41 13.01 -14.86 9.73
C LYS A 41 14.04 -15.14 8.63
N PRO A 42 13.68 -15.78 7.51
CA PRO A 42 14.61 -16.06 6.41
C PRO A 42 15.09 -14.82 5.62
N TRP A 43 14.66 -13.63 6.01
CA TRP A 43 14.92 -12.36 5.33
C TRP A 43 15.77 -11.37 6.15
N VAL A 44 16.17 -11.76 7.36
CA VAL A 44 17.17 -11.05 8.18
C VAL A 44 18.52 -11.72 7.96
#